data_AF-A0A0T6B5X5-F1
#
_entry.id   AF-A0A0T6B5X5-F1
#
_cell.length_a   1.000
_cell.length_b   1.000
_cell.length_c   1.000
_cell.angle_alpha   90.00
_cell.angle_beta   90.00
_cell.angle_gamma   90.00
#
_symmetry.space_group_name_H-M   'P 1'
#
loop_
_entity.id
_entity.type
_entity.pdbx_description
1 polymer ?
#
loop_
_entity_poly.entity_id
_entity_poly.type
_entity_poly.pdbx_seq_one_letter_code
_entity_poly.pdbx_strand_id
1 'polypeptide(L)'
;RLCFPRFFFISDPVLLEILGQSSDPQSIQPHLLSLFDAVYRVEFDERQPDQINAMLSNLGERIPFEKSVVCTGGVEIWLNSLLTAVKDTVKNVIASMAQCLVDPEYDFIKGFVTFCGQAGLVGVQILWTKEAEVAIRKARVDRIIMKVTNQKFLDLLNNLIELTTKDLTVMDRIRFETMVTIHVHQRDIFDDIVKLKVRTPIDFEWQKQERFYYYEETDDVIVRITDVIFNYQNEYLGITERLAITPLTDRCYITLAQAICM
;
A
#
# COMPACT_ATOMS: atom_id res chain seq x y z
N ARG A 1 18.76 17.43 -13.52
CA ARG A 1 17.35 16.99 -13.75
C ARG A 1 17.26 15.62 -14.41
N LEU A 2 17.90 15.36 -15.57
CA LEU A 2 17.83 14.03 -16.22
C LEU A 2 18.36 12.88 -15.34
N CYS A 3 19.39 13.13 -14.54
CA CYS A 3 19.95 12.11 -13.64
C CYS A 3 18.99 11.70 -12.52
N PHE A 4 18.10 12.58 -12.07
CA PHE A 4 17.07 12.28 -11.08
C PHE A 4 15.75 12.98 -11.49
N PRO A 5 14.87 12.28 -12.24
CA PRO A 5 13.70 12.88 -12.86
C PRO A 5 12.74 13.60 -11.91
N ARG A 6 12.74 13.27 -10.61
CA ARG A 6 11.88 13.96 -9.65
C ARG A 6 12.20 15.45 -9.50
N PHE A 7 13.40 15.88 -9.89
CA PHE A 7 13.76 17.28 -9.97
C PHE A 7 12.99 18.10 -11.02
N PHE A 8 12.21 17.46 -11.89
CA PHE A 8 11.26 18.17 -12.77
C PHE A 8 10.02 18.66 -12.03
N PHE A 9 9.72 18.13 -10.83
CA PHE A 9 8.54 18.50 -10.04
C PHE A 9 8.82 19.57 -8.97
N ILE A 10 10.06 20.05 -8.87
CA ILE A 10 10.46 21.12 -7.95
C ILE A 10 10.87 22.39 -8.71
N SER A 11 10.67 23.54 -8.07
CA SER A 11 11.05 24.83 -8.64
C SER A 11 12.56 25.00 -8.78
N ASP A 12 13.00 25.84 -9.72
CA ASP A 12 14.43 26.12 -9.94
C ASP A 12 15.15 26.62 -8.66
N PRO A 13 14.57 27.52 -7.83
CA PRO A 13 15.20 27.93 -6.57
C PRO A 13 15.43 26.76 -5.59
N VAL A 14 14.44 25.88 -5.42
CA VAL A 14 14.56 24.71 -4.54
C VAL A 14 15.62 23.74 -5.06
N LEU A 15 15.68 23.53 -6.37
CA LEU A 15 16.72 22.70 -6.98
C LEU A 15 18.12 23.28 -6.73
N LEU A 16 18.29 24.59 -6.85
CA LEU A 16 19.57 25.26 -6.58
C LEU A 16 19.96 25.19 -5.10
N GLU A 17 18.99 25.23 -4.19
CA GLU A 17 19.23 25.05 -2.75
C GLU A 17 19.77 23.63 -2.45
N ILE A 18 19.11 22.60 -2.99
CA ILE A 18 19.52 21.20 -2.86
C ILE A 18 20.94 20.99 -3.44
N LEU A 19 21.21 21.54 -4.63
CA LEU A 19 22.52 21.42 -5.27
C LEU A 19 23.61 22.22 -4.55
N GLY A 20 23.26 23.39 -4.00
CA GLY A 20 24.18 24.25 -3.27
C GLY A 20 24.63 23.67 -1.93
N GLN A 21 23.84 22.77 -1.35
CA GLN A 21 24.12 22.10 -0.07
C GLN A 21 24.50 20.63 -0.24
N SER A 22 24.87 20.20 -1.46
CA SER A 22 25.11 18.78 -1.79
C SER A 22 26.24 18.11 -1.00
N SER A 23 27.11 18.89 -0.34
CA SER A 23 28.19 18.39 0.51
C SER A 23 27.73 17.91 1.89
N ASP A 24 26.54 18.33 2.34
CA ASP A 24 25.92 17.90 3.59
C ASP A 24 24.62 17.12 3.28
N PRO A 25 24.64 15.78 3.30
CA PRO A 25 23.45 14.99 3.01
C PRO A 25 22.26 15.27 3.93
N GLN A 26 22.48 15.74 5.16
CA GLN A 26 21.40 16.01 6.12
C GLN A 26 20.55 17.22 5.74
N SER A 27 21.11 18.12 4.93
CA SER A 27 20.42 19.30 4.40
C SER A 27 19.21 18.97 3.52
N ILE A 28 19.09 17.72 3.04
CA ILE A 28 17.97 17.29 2.19
C ILE A 28 16.64 17.20 2.93
N GLN A 29 16.66 16.99 4.26
CA GLN A 29 15.48 16.70 5.09
C GLN A 29 14.27 17.61 4.81
N PRO A 30 14.39 18.95 4.74
CA PRO A 30 13.25 19.84 4.43
C PRO A 30 12.67 19.65 3.02
N HIS A 31 13.42 19.08 2.09
CA HIS A 31 13.02 18.90 0.69
C HIS A 31 12.47 17.51 0.39
N LEU A 32 12.56 16.55 1.33
CA LEU A 32 12.14 15.17 1.06
C LEU A 32 10.67 15.07 0.63
N LEU A 33 9.75 15.79 1.27
CA LEU A 33 8.34 15.82 0.85
C LEU A 33 8.09 16.44 -0.53
N SER A 34 9.04 17.21 -1.07
CA SER A 34 8.93 17.71 -2.46
C SER A 34 9.42 16.67 -3.48
N LEU A 35 10.13 15.65 -3.02
CA LEU A 35 10.73 14.59 -3.84
C LEU A 35 10.07 13.23 -3.62
N PHE A 36 9.42 13.00 -2.49
CA PHE A 36 8.77 11.76 -2.08
C PHE A 36 7.41 12.08 -1.49
N ASP A 37 6.44 11.17 -1.64
CA ASP A 37 5.07 11.43 -1.20
C ASP A 37 4.95 11.42 0.33
N ALA A 38 5.46 10.36 0.99
CA ALA A 38 5.34 10.21 2.45
C ALA A 38 6.66 9.95 3.18
N VAL A 39 7.81 10.03 2.51
CA VAL A 39 9.11 10.05 3.20
C VAL A 39 9.31 11.45 3.78
N TYR A 40 8.89 11.64 5.03
CA TYR A 40 8.96 12.92 5.71
C TYR A 40 10.37 13.24 6.17
N ARG A 41 11.04 12.24 6.74
CA ARG A 41 12.43 12.32 7.18
C ARG A 41 13.12 10.99 6.93
N VAL A 42 14.43 11.04 6.86
CA VAL A 42 15.28 9.87 6.97
C VAL A 42 16.14 9.95 8.23
N GLU A 43 16.52 8.80 8.76
CA GLU A 43 17.38 8.66 9.93
C GLU A 43 18.81 8.36 9.48
N PHE A 44 19.73 9.25 9.83
CA PHE A 44 21.16 9.07 9.57
C PHE A 44 21.83 8.27 10.69
N ASP A 45 22.85 7.50 10.36
CA ASP A 45 23.65 6.77 11.34
C ASP A 45 24.45 7.74 12.23
N GLU A 46 24.41 7.54 13.55
CA GLU A 46 25.12 8.40 14.50
C GLU A 46 26.64 8.37 14.35
N ARG A 47 27.19 7.24 13.87
CA ARG A 47 28.64 7.04 13.67
C ARG A 47 29.06 7.37 12.26
N GLN A 48 28.15 7.25 11.30
CA GLN A 48 28.40 7.48 9.87
C GLN A 48 27.34 8.44 9.31
N PRO A 49 27.54 9.77 9.43
CA PRO A 49 26.52 10.77 9.10
C PRO A 49 26.14 10.81 7.61
N ASP A 50 26.91 10.13 6.75
CA ASP A 50 26.62 9.96 5.32
C ASP A 50 25.83 8.67 5.04
N GLN A 51 25.36 7.94 6.05
CA GLN A 51 24.54 6.75 5.87
C GLN A 51 23.14 6.94 6.42
N ILE A 52 22.16 6.50 5.64
CA ILE A 52 20.75 6.52 6.01
C ILE A 52 20.31 5.10 6.37
N ASN A 53 19.72 4.94 7.55
CA ASN A 53 19.32 3.65 8.11
C ASN A 53 17.81 3.41 8.12
N ALA A 54 16.99 4.46 8.07
CA ALA A 54 15.53 4.32 8.08
C ALA A 54 14.83 5.51 7.41
N MET A 55 13.58 5.29 7.02
CA MET A 55 12.63 6.35 6.64
C MET A 55 11.55 6.52 7.71
N LEU A 56 11.02 7.74 7.81
CA LEU A 56 9.97 8.11 8.75
C LEU A 56 8.83 8.83 8.02
N SER A 57 7.59 8.52 8.38
CA SER A 57 6.43 9.32 7.98
C SER A 57 6.27 10.57 8.85
N ASN A 58 5.38 11.47 8.41
CA ASN A 58 4.95 12.63 9.18
C ASN A 58 4.29 12.26 10.53
N LEU A 59 3.72 11.05 10.65
CA LEU A 59 3.12 10.53 11.87
C LEU A 59 4.12 9.79 12.76
N GLY A 60 5.39 9.69 12.36
CA GLY A 60 6.44 8.99 13.10
C GLY A 60 6.50 7.48 12.85
N GLU A 61 5.82 6.97 11.81
CA GLU A 61 5.98 5.58 11.40
C GLU A 61 7.40 5.39 10.84
N ARG A 62 8.23 4.67 11.59
CA ARG A 62 9.64 4.40 11.26
C ARG A 62 9.78 3.05 10.59
N ILE A 63 10.40 3.02 9.41
CA ILE A 63 10.67 1.80 8.64
C ILE A 63 12.18 1.72 8.38
N PRO A 64 12.89 0.77 9.02
CA PRO A 64 14.31 0.59 8.78
C PRO A 64 14.56 0.04 7.37
N PHE A 65 15.66 0.47 6.77
CA PHE A 65 16.17 -0.11 5.54
C PHE A 65 16.94 -1.39 5.87
N GLU A 66 16.78 -2.42 5.05
CA GLU A 66 17.55 -3.67 5.18
C GLU A 66 19.05 -3.43 4.93
N LYS A 67 19.36 -2.53 4.00
CA LYS A 67 20.71 -2.06 3.70
C LYS A 67 20.74 -0.54 3.79
N SER A 68 21.67 -0.01 4.58
CA SER A 68 21.87 1.43 4.70
C SER A 68 22.21 2.05 3.36
N VAL A 69 21.64 3.23 3.09
CA VAL A 69 21.92 3.99 1.87
C VAL A 69 23.09 4.92 2.12
N VAL A 70 24.16 4.79 1.34
CA VAL A 70 25.36 5.64 1.47
C VAL A 70 25.22 6.86 0.57
N CYS A 71 25.24 8.06 1.17
CA CYS A 71 25.14 9.36 0.51
C CYS A 71 26.47 9.78 -0.13
N THR A 72 26.94 9.02 -1.12
CA THR A 72 28.20 9.29 -1.83
C THR A 72 27.97 9.76 -3.25
N GLY A 73 28.87 10.63 -3.73
CA GLY A 73 28.78 11.22 -5.07
C GLY A 73 27.81 12.40 -5.16
N GLY A 74 27.33 12.70 -6.37
CA GLY A 74 26.36 13.76 -6.59
C GLY A 74 25.01 13.48 -5.93
N VAL A 75 24.29 14.53 -5.54
CA VAL A 75 23.00 14.43 -4.85
C VAL A 75 21.97 13.61 -5.63
N GLU A 76 21.98 13.71 -6.96
CA GLU A 76 21.13 12.91 -7.83
C GLU A 76 21.41 11.41 -7.72
N ILE A 77 22.66 11.03 -7.53
CA ILE A 77 23.09 9.63 -7.53
C ILE A 77 22.57 8.96 -6.27
N TRP A 78 22.86 9.53 -5.10
CA TRP A 78 22.41 8.92 -3.85
C TRP A 78 20.90 9.10 -3.62
N LEU A 79 20.25 10.12 -4.18
CA LEU A 79 18.77 10.22 -4.17
C LEU A 79 18.11 9.11 -4.99
N ASN A 80 18.71 8.68 -6.11
CA ASN A 80 18.24 7.49 -6.82
C ASN A 80 18.46 6.21 -6.01
N SER A 81 19.59 6.09 -5.31
CA SER A 81 19.84 4.98 -4.39
C SER A 81 18.81 4.96 -3.25
N LEU A 82 18.50 6.12 -2.67
CA LEU A 82 17.48 6.27 -1.63
C LEU A 82 16.10 5.88 -2.17
N LEU A 83 15.73 6.36 -3.36
CA LEU A 83 14.47 5.98 -4.00
C LEU A 83 14.36 4.47 -4.20
N THR A 84 15.42 3.85 -4.71
CA THR A 84 15.46 2.39 -4.90
C THR A 84 15.31 1.66 -3.56
N ALA A 85 16.06 2.08 -2.53
CA ALA A 85 15.98 1.49 -1.20
C ALA A 85 14.59 1.65 -0.56
N VAL A 86 13.93 2.80 -0.73
CA VAL A 86 12.55 3.02 -0.28
C VAL A 86 11.61 2.02 -0.94
N LYS A 87 11.69 1.87 -2.27
CA LYS A 87 10.82 0.95 -3.03
C LYS A 87 11.06 -0.50 -2.66
N ASP A 88 12.32 -0.92 -2.55
CA ASP A 88 12.69 -2.27 -2.17
C ASP A 88 12.21 -2.58 -0.74
N THR A 89 12.37 -1.63 0.18
CA THR A 89 11.92 -1.81 1.57
C THR A 89 10.40 -1.93 1.66
N VAL A 90 9.64 -1.07 0.98
CA VAL A 90 8.18 -1.19 0.93
C VAL A 90 7.76 -2.53 0.31
N LYS A 91 8.40 -2.93 -0.79
CA LYS A 91 8.16 -4.23 -1.44
C LYS A 91 8.38 -5.39 -0.46
N ASN A 92 9.51 -5.41 0.24
CA ASN A 92 9.87 -6.47 1.19
C ASN A 92 8.89 -6.54 2.36
N VAL A 93 8.46 -5.39 2.90
CA VAL A 93 7.49 -5.34 4.01
C VAL A 93 6.10 -5.83 3.55
N ILE A 94 5.66 -5.43 2.35
CA ILE A 94 4.39 -5.91 1.76
C ILE A 94 4.46 -7.42 1.47
N ALA A 95 5.56 -7.90 0.89
CA ALA A 95 5.77 -9.32 0.63
C ALA A 95 5.74 -10.13 1.92
N SER A 96 6.43 -9.68 2.97
CA SER A 96 6.42 -10.32 4.29
C SER A 96 5.00 -10.40 4.86
N MET A 97 4.21 -9.32 4.75
CA MET A 97 2.81 -9.31 5.16
C MET A 97 1.96 -10.30 4.33
N ALA A 98 2.16 -10.33 3.01
CA ALA A 98 1.41 -11.19 2.10
C ALA A 98 1.73 -12.68 2.33
N GLN A 99 2.98 -13.02 2.63
CA GLN A 99 3.41 -14.37 2.99
C GLN A 99 2.74 -14.87 4.28
N CYS A 100 2.50 -14.00 5.26
CA CYS A 100 1.73 -14.36 6.45
C CYS A 100 0.29 -14.78 6.10
N LEU A 101 -0.32 -14.24 5.04
CA LEU A 101 -1.68 -14.59 4.60
C LEU A 101 -1.79 -15.97 3.92
N VAL A 102 -0.66 -16.64 3.70
CA VAL A 102 -0.63 -18.02 3.21
C VAL A 102 -1.03 -18.98 4.32
N ASP A 103 -0.67 -18.68 5.56
CA ASP A 103 -1.03 -19.47 6.74
C ASP A 103 -2.53 -19.29 7.08
N PRO A 104 -3.35 -20.36 7.01
CA PRO A 104 -4.77 -20.29 7.36
C PRO A 104 -5.05 -19.93 8.81
N GLU A 105 -4.08 -20.12 9.71
CA GLU A 105 -4.23 -19.79 11.15
C GLU A 105 -3.80 -18.36 11.47
N TYR A 106 -3.29 -17.61 10.49
CA TYR A 106 -2.84 -16.24 10.70
C TYR A 106 -4.00 -15.32 11.09
N ASP A 107 -3.91 -14.76 12.29
CA ASP A 107 -4.82 -13.74 12.77
C ASP A 107 -4.44 -12.38 12.17
N PHE A 108 -5.10 -12.03 11.06
CA PHE A 108 -4.84 -10.78 10.35
C PHE A 108 -4.90 -9.58 11.29
N ILE A 109 -5.93 -9.48 12.13
CA ILE A 109 -6.19 -8.35 13.01
C ILE A 109 -5.05 -8.11 13.99
N LYS A 110 -4.48 -9.18 14.58
CA LYS A 110 -3.34 -9.06 15.49
C LYS A 110 -2.00 -8.93 14.75
N GLY A 111 -1.91 -9.50 13.56
CA GLY A 111 -0.66 -9.55 12.82
C GLY A 111 -0.34 -8.26 12.08
N PHE A 112 -1.31 -7.60 11.44
CA PHE A 112 -1.01 -6.47 10.56
C PHE A 112 -0.43 -5.25 11.30
N VAL A 113 -0.73 -5.08 12.60
CA VAL A 113 -0.24 -3.96 13.41
C VAL A 113 1.27 -4.00 13.66
N THR A 114 1.91 -5.16 13.42
CA THR A 114 3.38 -5.30 13.49
C THR A 114 4.08 -4.83 12.21
N PHE A 115 3.32 -4.62 11.13
CA PHE A 115 3.81 -4.07 9.86
C PHE A 115 3.51 -2.57 9.78
N CYS A 116 4.10 -1.90 8.78
CA CYS A 116 3.73 -0.53 8.48
C CYS A 116 2.26 -0.46 7.99
N GLY A 117 1.60 0.67 8.21
CA GLY A 117 0.19 0.85 7.90
C GLY A 117 -0.12 0.60 6.42
N GLN A 118 0.79 1.00 5.52
CA GLN A 118 0.66 0.73 4.09
C GLN A 118 0.66 -0.77 3.78
N ALA A 119 1.53 -1.56 4.42
CA ALA A 119 1.55 -3.01 4.22
C ALA A 119 0.29 -3.68 4.76
N GLY A 120 -0.26 -3.22 5.90
CA GLY A 120 -1.56 -3.66 6.39
C GLY A 120 -2.70 -3.36 5.39
N LEU A 121 -2.71 -2.17 4.78
CA LEU A 121 -3.70 -1.80 3.76
C LEU A 121 -3.61 -2.63 2.48
N VAL A 122 -2.40 -2.93 2.01
CA VAL A 122 -2.24 -3.83 0.85
C VAL A 122 -2.61 -5.26 1.24
N GLY A 123 -2.24 -5.69 2.44
CA GLY A 123 -2.55 -7.00 3.01
C GLY A 123 -4.05 -7.29 3.06
N VAL A 124 -4.88 -6.35 3.56
CA VAL A 124 -6.35 -6.57 3.59
C VAL A 124 -6.94 -6.69 2.19
N GLN A 125 -6.38 -5.97 1.20
CA GLN A 125 -6.85 -6.04 -0.19
C GLN A 125 -6.46 -7.36 -0.87
N ILE A 126 -5.26 -7.88 -0.59
CA ILE A 126 -4.84 -9.21 -1.04
C ILE A 126 -5.71 -10.29 -0.39
N LEU A 127 -5.93 -10.21 0.92
CA LEU A 127 -6.76 -11.15 1.69
C LEU A 127 -8.18 -11.21 1.11
N TRP A 128 -8.83 -10.05 0.96
CA TRP A 128 -10.18 -9.96 0.42
C TRP A 128 -10.25 -10.52 -1.01
N THR A 129 -9.31 -10.15 -1.89
CA THR A 129 -9.26 -10.63 -3.28
C THR A 129 -9.16 -12.15 -3.31
N LYS A 130 -8.23 -12.72 -2.53
CA LYS A 130 -8.00 -14.17 -2.44
C LYS A 130 -9.25 -14.91 -1.96
N GLU A 131 -9.85 -14.50 -0.85
CA GLU A 131 -11.01 -15.18 -0.27
C GLU A 131 -12.26 -15.04 -1.14
N ALA A 132 -12.50 -13.85 -1.70
CA ALA A 132 -13.63 -13.59 -2.59
C ALA A 132 -13.54 -14.44 -3.86
N GLU A 133 -12.37 -14.48 -4.50
CA GLU A 133 -12.19 -15.26 -5.72
C GLU A 133 -12.29 -16.78 -5.48
N VAL A 134 -11.76 -17.27 -4.36
CA VAL A 134 -11.95 -18.68 -3.94
C VAL A 134 -13.43 -19.01 -3.77
N ALA A 135 -14.20 -18.12 -3.14
CA ALA A 135 -15.63 -18.30 -2.96
C ALA A 135 -16.37 -18.32 -4.31
N ILE A 136 -16.08 -17.36 -5.19
CA ILE A 136 -16.69 -17.28 -6.53
C ILE A 136 -16.38 -18.53 -7.37
N ARG A 137 -15.14 -19.04 -7.33
CA ARG A 137 -14.74 -20.28 -8.04
C ARG A 137 -15.48 -21.50 -7.51
N LYS A 138 -15.70 -21.57 -6.19
CA LYS A 138 -16.38 -22.70 -5.54
C LYS A 138 -17.91 -22.58 -5.53
N ALA A 139 -18.48 -21.43 -5.87
CA ALA A 139 -19.92 -21.14 -5.77
C ALA A 139 -20.84 -22.09 -6.58
N ARG A 140 -20.31 -22.79 -7.60
CA ARG A 140 -21.07 -23.80 -8.35
C ARG A 140 -21.17 -25.14 -7.63
N VAL A 141 -20.17 -25.48 -6.82
CA VAL A 141 -20.03 -26.77 -6.14
C VAL A 141 -20.53 -26.66 -4.69
N ASP A 142 -20.09 -25.63 -3.99
CA ASP A 142 -20.49 -25.32 -2.62
C ASP A 142 -21.56 -24.23 -2.62
N ARG A 143 -22.78 -24.56 -2.19
CA ARG A 143 -23.92 -23.64 -2.18
C ARG A 143 -23.87 -22.62 -1.04
N ILE A 144 -23.06 -22.86 0.00
CA ILE A 144 -22.98 -22.01 1.18
C ILE A 144 -21.71 -21.17 1.24
N ILE A 145 -20.66 -21.50 0.46
CA ILE A 145 -19.37 -20.81 0.49
C ILE A 145 -19.49 -19.28 0.37
N MET A 146 -20.33 -18.79 -0.54
CA MET A 146 -20.55 -17.35 -0.73
C MET A 146 -21.11 -16.67 0.53
N LYS A 147 -22.04 -17.33 1.23
CA LYS A 147 -22.59 -16.83 2.50
C LYS A 147 -21.57 -16.88 3.63
N VAL A 148 -20.80 -17.97 3.71
CA VAL A 148 -19.75 -18.14 4.73
C VAL A 148 -18.66 -17.08 4.56
N THR A 149 -18.18 -16.86 3.34
CA THR A 149 -17.18 -15.82 3.05
C THR A 149 -17.73 -14.41 3.31
N ASN A 150 -19.00 -14.12 2.96
CA ASN A 150 -19.61 -12.83 3.26
C ASN A 150 -19.71 -12.59 4.78
N GLN A 151 -20.03 -13.63 5.55
CA GLN A 151 -20.01 -13.55 7.01
C GLN A 151 -18.61 -13.32 7.56
N LYS A 152 -17.58 -13.99 7.03
CA LYS A 152 -16.18 -13.75 7.41
C LYS A 152 -15.76 -12.30 7.20
N PHE A 153 -16.12 -11.68 6.07
CA PHE A 153 -15.86 -10.26 5.83
C PHE A 153 -16.61 -9.35 6.81
N LEU A 154 -17.86 -9.70 7.15
CA LEU A 154 -18.59 -8.96 8.19
C LEU A 154 -17.93 -9.08 9.57
N ASP A 155 -17.44 -10.27 9.94
CA ASP A 155 -16.75 -10.49 11.21
C ASP A 155 -15.43 -9.72 11.26
N LEU A 156 -14.66 -9.71 10.16
CA LEU A 156 -13.43 -8.92 10.04
C LEU A 156 -13.72 -7.42 10.17
N LEU A 157 -14.78 -6.92 9.53
CA LEU A 157 -15.22 -5.53 9.65
C LEU A 157 -15.57 -5.16 11.09
N ASN A 158 -16.37 -5.99 11.77
CA ASN A 158 -16.78 -5.74 13.15
C ASN A 158 -15.58 -5.71 14.10
N ASN A 159 -14.59 -6.59 13.89
CA ASN A 159 -13.35 -6.58 14.67
C ASN A 159 -12.54 -5.30 14.44
N LEU A 160 -12.44 -4.82 13.20
CA LEU A 160 -11.78 -3.54 12.90
C LEU A 160 -12.52 -2.36 13.56
N ILE A 161 -13.85 -2.34 13.53
CA ILE A 161 -14.66 -1.33 14.20
C ILE A 161 -14.42 -1.35 15.71
N GLU A 162 -14.41 -2.53 16.34
CA GLU A 162 -14.13 -2.65 17.79
C GLU A 162 -12.75 -2.11 18.16
N LEU A 163 -11.75 -2.23 17.29
CA LEU A 163 -10.42 -1.65 17.54
C LEU A 163 -10.46 -0.12 17.57
N THR A 164 -11.29 0.51 16.74
CA THR A 164 -11.43 1.98 16.72
C THR A 164 -12.02 2.57 18.00
N THR A 165 -12.74 1.77 18.80
CA THR A 165 -13.35 2.22 20.05
C THR A 165 -12.40 2.20 21.25
N LYS A 166 -11.17 1.71 21.07
CA LYS A 166 -10.14 1.68 22.11
C LYS A 166 -9.38 3.00 22.21
N ASP A 167 -8.63 3.16 23.29
CA ASP A 167 -7.65 4.25 23.40
C ASP A 167 -6.47 3.96 22.47
N LEU A 168 -6.29 4.82 21.46
CA LEU A 168 -5.35 4.63 20.36
C LEU A 168 -4.44 5.83 20.20
N THR A 169 -3.22 5.59 19.71
CA THR A 169 -2.36 6.65 19.19
C THR A 169 -3.01 7.28 17.95
N VAL A 170 -2.58 8.50 17.59
CA VAL A 170 -3.08 9.18 16.37
C VAL A 170 -2.85 8.32 15.13
N MET A 171 -1.66 7.70 15.03
CA MET A 171 -1.30 6.83 13.91
C MET A 171 -2.18 5.57 13.87
N ASP A 172 -2.38 4.91 15.00
CA ASP A 172 -3.21 3.69 15.05
C ASP A 172 -4.68 4.00 14.77
N ARG A 173 -5.18 5.16 15.23
CA ARG A 173 -6.54 5.62 14.90
C ARG A 173 -6.73 5.74 13.38
N ILE A 174 -5.85 6.49 12.71
CA ILE A 174 -5.89 6.63 11.25
C ILE A 174 -5.75 5.27 10.57
N ARG A 175 -4.86 4.41 11.07
CA ARG A 175 -4.65 3.05 10.56
C ARG A 175 -5.93 2.21 10.58
N PHE A 176 -6.60 2.11 11.72
CA PHE A 176 -7.83 1.33 11.84
C PHE A 176 -9.01 1.97 11.09
N GLU A 177 -9.20 3.28 11.17
CA GLU A 177 -10.28 4.00 10.45
C GLU A 177 -10.14 3.85 8.92
N THR A 178 -8.90 3.89 8.43
CA THR A 178 -8.62 3.67 7.00
C THR A 178 -8.93 2.25 6.57
N MET A 179 -8.60 1.25 7.40
CA MET A 179 -8.95 -0.14 7.12
C MET A 179 -10.46 -0.38 7.16
N VAL A 180 -11.17 0.21 8.13
CA VAL A 180 -12.64 0.16 8.17
C VAL A 180 -13.22 0.74 6.88
N THR A 181 -12.74 1.89 6.43
CA THR A 181 -13.22 2.54 5.19
C THR A 181 -13.07 1.64 3.97
N ILE A 182 -11.90 1.02 3.79
CA ILE A 182 -11.65 0.07 2.70
C ILE A 182 -12.53 -1.17 2.84
N HIS A 183 -12.62 -1.74 4.03
CA HIS A 183 -13.28 -3.03 4.23
C HIS A 183 -14.82 -2.95 4.18
N VAL A 184 -15.40 -1.80 4.56
CA VAL A 184 -16.84 -1.52 4.34
C VAL A 184 -17.16 -1.61 2.84
N HIS A 185 -16.39 -0.91 2.00
CA HIS A 185 -16.58 -0.92 0.56
C HIS A 185 -16.42 -2.34 -0.03
N GLN A 186 -15.38 -3.06 0.36
CA GLN A 186 -15.15 -4.45 -0.04
C GLN A 186 -16.29 -5.39 0.35
N ARG A 187 -16.85 -5.22 1.55
CA ARG A 187 -18.02 -5.97 2.02
C ARG A 187 -19.25 -5.67 1.19
N ASP A 188 -19.49 -4.40 0.88
CA ASP A 188 -20.64 -3.99 0.06
C ASP A 188 -20.54 -4.55 -1.36
N ILE A 189 -19.35 -4.51 -1.98
CA ILE A 189 -19.08 -5.20 -3.25
C ILE A 189 -19.42 -6.68 -3.15
N PHE A 190 -18.90 -7.38 -2.13
CA PHE A 190 -19.08 -8.82 -2.03
C PHE A 190 -20.54 -9.21 -1.76
N ASP A 191 -21.26 -8.41 -0.98
CA ASP A 191 -22.69 -8.57 -0.75
C ASP A 191 -23.49 -8.45 -2.06
N ASP A 192 -23.13 -7.51 -2.93
CA ASP A 192 -23.74 -7.36 -4.25
C ASP A 192 -23.38 -8.52 -5.19
N ILE A 193 -22.13 -9.00 -5.17
CA ILE A 193 -21.71 -10.23 -5.88
C ILE A 193 -22.57 -11.44 -5.46
N VAL A 194 -22.88 -11.56 -4.16
CA VAL A 194 -23.76 -12.61 -3.63
C VAL A 194 -25.20 -12.44 -4.15
N LYS A 195 -25.76 -11.23 -4.11
CA LYS A 195 -27.13 -10.93 -4.60
C LYS A 195 -27.28 -11.19 -6.09
N LEU A 196 -26.27 -10.81 -6.88
CA LEU A 196 -26.21 -11.01 -8.33
C LEU A 196 -25.92 -12.48 -8.71
N LYS A 197 -25.61 -13.33 -7.74
CA LYS A 197 -25.33 -14.76 -7.92
C LYS A 197 -24.18 -14.99 -8.90
N VAL A 198 -23.13 -14.20 -8.79
CA VAL A 198 -21.89 -14.38 -9.56
C VAL A 198 -21.28 -15.74 -9.20
N ARG A 199 -20.89 -16.52 -10.21
CA ARG A 199 -20.37 -17.90 -10.05
C ARG A 199 -19.13 -18.17 -10.88
N THR A 200 -18.46 -17.13 -11.34
CA THR A 200 -17.25 -17.25 -12.14
C THR A 200 -16.37 -16.00 -12.03
N PRO A 201 -15.04 -16.11 -11.90
CA PRO A 201 -14.15 -14.95 -11.85
C PRO A 201 -14.01 -14.17 -13.18
N ILE A 202 -14.56 -14.69 -14.28
CA ILE A 202 -14.64 -13.96 -15.55
C ILE A 202 -15.90 -13.11 -15.67
N ASP A 203 -16.75 -13.10 -14.64
CA ASP A 203 -17.96 -12.28 -14.63
C ASP A 203 -17.56 -10.80 -14.51
N PHE A 204 -18.19 -9.95 -15.33
CA PHE A 204 -17.88 -8.53 -15.34
C PHE A 204 -18.12 -7.86 -13.98
N GLU A 205 -19.10 -8.31 -13.21
CA GLU A 205 -19.39 -7.76 -11.89
C GLU A 205 -18.23 -7.93 -10.89
N TRP A 206 -17.44 -8.99 -11.06
CA TRP A 206 -16.18 -9.19 -10.35
C TRP A 206 -15.01 -8.48 -11.05
N GLN A 207 -14.94 -8.58 -12.38
CA GLN A 207 -13.80 -8.03 -13.12
C GLN A 207 -13.71 -6.51 -13.04
N LYS A 208 -14.82 -5.79 -12.92
CA LYS A 208 -14.84 -4.33 -12.80
C LYS A 208 -14.26 -3.80 -11.48
N GLN A 209 -14.03 -4.67 -10.50
CA GLN A 209 -13.48 -4.32 -9.19
C GLN A 209 -11.94 -4.32 -9.23
N GLU A 210 -11.34 -3.51 -8.37
CA GLU A 210 -9.89 -3.53 -8.12
C GLU A 210 -9.53 -4.79 -7.33
N ARG A 211 -8.54 -5.54 -7.82
CA ARG A 211 -8.15 -6.85 -7.29
C ARG A 211 -6.65 -6.94 -7.13
N PHE A 212 -6.19 -7.35 -5.96
CA PHE A 212 -4.77 -7.41 -5.60
C PHE A 212 -4.29 -8.85 -5.55
N TYR A 213 -3.27 -9.15 -6.35
CA TYR A 213 -2.68 -10.48 -6.48
C TYR A 213 -1.22 -10.44 -6.09
N TYR A 214 -0.85 -11.18 -5.07
CA TYR A 214 0.55 -11.37 -4.68
C TYR A 214 1.13 -12.61 -5.38
N TYR A 215 2.33 -12.48 -5.93
CA TYR A 215 3.06 -13.53 -6.63
C TYR A 215 4.31 -13.92 -5.83
N GLU A 216 4.27 -15.10 -5.21
CA GLU A 216 5.35 -15.62 -4.35
C GLU A 216 6.70 -15.77 -5.09
N GLU A 217 6.68 -16.02 -6.40
CA GLU A 217 7.91 -16.22 -7.18
C GLU A 217 8.73 -14.93 -7.38
N THR A 218 8.07 -13.76 -7.39
CA THR A 218 8.72 -12.47 -7.68
C THR A 218 8.56 -11.44 -6.57
N ASP A 219 7.83 -11.78 -5.51
CA ASP A 219 7.40 -10.88 -4.44
C ASP A 219 6.62 -9.65 -4.94
N ASP A 220 6.04 -9.72 -6.13
CA ASP A 220 5.29 -8.61 -6.71
C ASP A 220 3.81 -8.66 -6.34
N VAL A 221 3.25 -7.48 -6.12
CA VAL A 221 1.80 -7.28 -6.06
C VAL A 221 1.33 -6.71 -7.37
N ILE A 222 0.40 -7.40 -8.02
CA ILE A 222 -0.25 -6.98 -9.26
C ILE A 222 -1.67 -6.55 -8.93
N VAL A 223 -2.02 -5.34 -9.36
CA VAL A 223 -3.36 -4.80 -9.27
C VAL A 223 -4.06 -4.99 -10.61
N ARG A 224 -5.25 -5.59 -10.61
CA ARG A 224 -6.07 -5.77 -11.80
C ARG A 224 -7.42 -5.09 -11.63
N ILE A 225 -7.82 -4.36 -12.66
CA ILE A 225 -9.15 -3.78 -12.77
C ILE A 225 -9.59 -3.92 -14.22
N THR A 226 -10.76 -4.51 -14.44
CA THR A 226 -11.20 -4.94 -15.77
C THR A 226 -10.17 -5.85 -16.44
N ASP A 227 -9.65 -5.47 -17.60
CA ASP A 227 -8.57 -6.10 -18.37
C ASP A 227 -7.20 -5.42 -18.16
N VAL A 228 -7.16 -4.31 -17.44
CA VAL A 228 -5.92 -3.56 -17.15
C VAL A 228 -5.15 -4.20 -16.00
N ILE A 229 -3.83 -4.25 -16.15
CA ILE A 229 -2.90 -4.85 -15.20
C ILE A 229 -1.85 -3.80 -14.83
N PHE A 230 -1.72 -3.51 -13.54
CA PHE A 230 -0.70 -2.63 -12.98
C PHE A 230 0.22 -3.39 -12.04
N ASN A 231 1.52 -3.14 -12.16
CA ASN A 231 2.46 -3.52 -11.10
C ASN A 231 2.36 -2.49 -9.98
N TYR A 232 2.17 -2.94 -8.74
CA TYR A 232 2.21 -2.07 -7.59
C TYR A 232 3.60 -1.43 -7.47
N GLN A 233 3.66 -0.09 -7.46
CA GLN A 233 4.92 0.62 -7.64
C GLN A 233 5.79 0.65 -6.37
N ASN A 234 5.29 0.20 -5.22
CA ASN A 234 6.04 0.17 -3.95
C ASN A 234 6.58 1.55 -3.50
N GLU A 235 5.99 2.65 -3.96
CA GLU A 235 6.27 3.97 -3.37
C GLU A 235 5.79 4.00 -1.93
N TYR A 236 6.54 4.66 -1.03
CA TYR A 236 6.09 4.85 0.34
C TYR A 236 5.09 6.00 0.41
N LEU A 237 3.84 5.65 0.75
CA LEU A 237 2.69 6.57 0.87
C LEU A 237 2.29 6.79 2.34
N GLY A 238 2.92 6.05 3.27
CA GLY A 238 2.57 6.07 4.69
C GLY A 238 1.14 5.62 4.95
N ILE A 239 0.65 5.89 6.16
CA ILE A 239 -0.75 5.72 6.52
C ILE A 239 -1.46 7.07 6.49
N THR A 240 -2.44 7.19 5.61
CA THR A 240 -3.21 8.42 5.38
C THR A 240 -4.70 8.13 5.44
N GLU A 241 -5.47 9.12 5.88
CA GLU A 241 -6.93 9.04 5.89
C GLU A 241 -7.47 8.81 4.48
N ARG A 242 -8.49 7.96 4.35
CA ARG A 242 -9.16 7.69 3.08
C ARG A 242 -10.59 8.20 3.09
N LEU A 243 -10.99 8.78 1.97
CA LEU A 243 -12.38 9.13 1.72
C LEU A 243 -13.19 7.87 1.44
N ALA A 244 -14.47 7.92 1.81
CA ALA A 244 -15.41 6.84 1.50
C ALA A 244 -15.49 6.59 -0.01
N ILE A 245 -15.43 5.31 -0.40
CA ILE A 245 -15.52 4.89 -1.80
C ILE A 245 -17.00 4.80 -2.18
N THR A 246 -17.37 5.42 -3.29
CA THR A 246 -18.75 5.46 -3.79
C THR A 246 -18.85 4.84 -5.17
N PRO A 247 -20.05 4.50 -5.66
CA PRO A 247 -20.23 4.03 -7.04
C PRO A 247 -19.78 5.04 -8.12
N LEU A 248 -19.63 6.32 -7.76
CA LEU A 248 -19.01 7.30 -8.66
C LEU A 248 -17.48 7.13 -8.69
N THR A 249 -16.86 6.94 -7.52
CA THR A 249 -15.42 6.65 -7.38
C THR A 249 -15.02 5.39 -8.15
N ASP A 250 -15.80 4.31 -8.08
CA ASP A 250 -15.53 3.06 -8.82
C ASP A 250 -15.51 3.28 -10.34
N ARG A 251 -16.46 4.07 -10.85
CA ARG A 251 -16.50 4.43 -12.27
C ARG A 251 -15.30 5.28 -12.67
N CYS A 252 -14.82 6.15 -11.79
CA CYS A 252 -13.59 6.90 -12.01
C CYS A 252 -12.38 5.96 -12.09
N TYR A 253 -12.25 4.97 -11.20
CA TYR A 253 -11.15 4.00 -11.25
C TYR A 253 -11.11 3.22 -12.56
N ILE A 254 -12.25 2.71 -13.03
CA ILE A 254 -12.33 2.00 -14.32
C ILE A 254 -11.91 2.94 -15.47
N THR A 255 -12.48 4.15 -15.52
CA THR A 255 -12.22 5.10 -16.60
C THR A 255 -10.75 5.54 -16.64
N LEU A 256 -10.15 5.82 -15.48
CA LEU A 256 -8.75 6.21 -15.36
C LEU A 256 -7.82 5.05 -15.71
N ALA A 257 -8.11 3.83 -15.25
CA ALA A 257 -7.32 2.65 -15.58
C ALA A 257 -7.28 2.40 -17.08
N GLN A 258 -8.45 2.48 -17.74
CA GLN A 258 -8.55 2.35 -19.20
C GLN A 258 -7.81 3.47 -19.92
N ALA A 259 -7.93 4.72 -19.45
CA ALA A 259 -7.25 5.86 -20.03
C ALA A 259 -5.71 5.76 -19.96
N ILE A 260 -5.18 5.16 -18.89
CA ILE A 260 -3.72 4.96 -18.71
C ILE A 260 -3.20 3.80 -19.57
N CYS A 261 -4.05 2.81 -19.86
CA CYS A 261 -3.68 1.62 -20.64
C CYS A 261 -3.76 1.84 -22.16
N MET A 262 -4.48 2.86 -22.62
CA MET A 262 -4.56 3.28 -24.03
C MET A 262 -3.32 4.06 -24.48
#